data_AF-A0A1C4F2H2-F1
#
_entry.id   AF-A0A1C4F2H2-F1
#
_cell.length_a   1.000
_cell.length_b   1.000
_cell.length_c   1.000
_cell.angle_alpha   90.00
_cell.angle_beta   90.00
_cell.angle_gamma   90.00
#
_symmetry.space_group_name_H-M   'P 1'
#
loop_
_entity.id
_entity.type
_entity.pdbx_description
1 polymer ?
#
loop_
_entity_poly.entity_id
_entity_poly.type
_entity_poly.pdbx_seq_one_letter_code
_entity_poly.pdbx_strand_id
1 'polypeptide(L)' 'MDLLMQGHTSLIIAHRLSTVRNADEILMLENAEMVERANPAALLLQKGKYYALYIQPV' A
#
# COMPACT_ATOMS: atom_id res chain seq x y z
N MET A 1 4.47 -8.97 -10.61
CA MET A 1 4.67 -9.12 -9.15
C MET A 1 3.74 -10.19 -8.61
N ASP A 2 2.47 -10.17 -9.02
CA ASP A 2 1.43 -11.13 -8.64
C ASP A 2 1.85 -12.61 -8.72
N LEU A 3 2.47 -13.06 -9.82
CA LEU A 3 2.98 -14.44 -9.95
C LEU A 3 4.05 -14.82 -8.92
N LEU A 4 4.88 -13.87 -8.47
CA LEU A 4 5.91 -14.11 -7.46
C LEU A 4 5.34 -14.12 -6.03
N MET A 5 4.19 -13.45 -5.82
CA MET A 5 3.53 -13.40 -4.51
C MET A 5 2.66 -14.63 -4.25
N GLN A 6 2.18 -15.29 -5.30
CA GLN A 6 1.33 -16.47 -5.16
C GLN A 6 2.06 -17.61 -4.44
N GLY A 7 1.48 -18.07 -3.33
CA GLY A 7 2.02 -19.20 -2.55
C GLY A 7 3.21 -18.85 -1.65
N HIS A 8 3.59 -17.58 -1.55
CA HIS A 8 4.73 -17.13 -0.76
C HIS A 8 4.39 -15.91 0.10
N THR A 9 4.95 -15.85 1.31
CA THR A 9 4.93 -14.60 2.08
C THR A 9 5.88 -13.60 1.43
N SER A 10 5.34 -12.50 0.92
CA SER A 10 6.11 -11.47 0.20
C SER A 10 6.08 -10.16 0.96
N LEU A 11 7.26 -9.59 1.23
CA LEU A 11 7.41 -8.25 1.80
C LEU A 11 7.97 -7.31 0.73
N ILE A 12 7.25 -6.23 0.45
CA ILE A 12 7.57 -5.29 -0.64
C ILE A 12 7.76 -3.91 -0.05
N ILE A 13 8.92 -3.31 -0.32
CA ILE A 13 9.22 -1.93 0.04
C ILE A 13 9.23 -1.11 -1.24
N ALA A 14 8.30 -0.17 -1.38
CA ALA A 14 8.20 0.66 -2.56
C ALA A 14 7.70 2.06 -2.24
N HIS A 15 8.15 3.04 -3.02
CA HIS A 15 7.66 4.41 -2.99
C HIS A 15 6.54 4.67 -4.01
N ARG A 16 6.34 3.74 -4.96
CA ARG A 16 5.32 3.85 -6.00
C ARG A 16 4.09 3.07 -5.60
N LEU A 17 2.96 3.76 -5.62
CA LEU A 17 1.66 3.17 -5.31
C LEU A 17 1.30 2.00 -6.23
N SER A 18 1.66 2.10 -7.53
CA SER A 18 1.41 1.07 -8.52
C SER A 18 2.09 -0.26 -8.21
N THR A 19 3.17 -0.26 -7.43
CA THR A 19 3.91 -1.47 -7.03
C THR A 19 3.22 -2.22 -5.89
N VAL A 20 2.55 -1.49 -4.97
CA VAL A 20 1.95 -2.06 -3.75
C VAL A 20 0.45 -2.26 -3.84
N ARG A 21 -0.22 -1.76 -4.88
CA ARG A 21 -1.70 -1.74 -4.97
C ARG A 21 -2.36 -3.14 -4.88
N ASN A 22 -1.64 -4.18 -5.29
CA ASN A 22 -2.12 -5.56 -5.34
C ASN A 22 -1.76 -6.37 -4.07
N ALA A 23 -1.14 -5.74 -3.07
CA ALA A 23 -0.83 -6.41 -1.81
C ALA A 23 -2.09 -6.68 -0.99
N ASP A 24 -2.10 -7.78 -0.25
CA ASP A 24 -3.19 -8.14 0.66
C ASP A 24 -3.33 -7.12 1.81
N GLU A 25 -2.20 -6.58 2.27
CA GLU A 25 -2.10 -5.58 3.32
C GLU A 25 -1.05 -4.54 2.95
N ILE A 26 -1.33 -3.26 3.25
CA ILE A 26 -0.41 -2.15 3.04
C ILE A 26 -0.11 -1.52 4.40
N LEU A 27 1.18 -1.34 4.68
CA LEU A 27 1.69 -0.59 5.82
C LEU A 27 2.32 0.69 5.28
N MET A 28 1.85 1.84 5.74
CA MET A 28 2.46 3.11 5.41
C MET A 28 3.30 3.61 6.58
N LEU A 29 4.54 3.99 6.26
CA LEU A 29 5.49 4.55 7.20
C LEU A 29 5.75 6.01 6.87
N GLU A 30 5.69 6.88 7.87
CA GLU A 30 6.06 8.29 7.77
C GLU A 30 6.87 8.63 9.03
N ASN A 31 8.01 9.32 8.87
CA ASN A 31 8.90 9.67 9.98
C ASN A 31 9.27 8.49 10.89
N ALA A 32 9.49 7.30 10.30
CA ALA A 32 9.78 6.05 11.01
C ALA A 32 8.65 5.52 11.92
N GLU A 33 7.43 6.05 11.79
CA GLU A 33 6.24 5.57 12.48
C GLU A 33 5.22 4.97 11.50
N MET A 34 4.47 3.97 11.95
CA MET A 34 3.37 3.39 11.18
C MET A 34 2.14 4.28 11.30
N VAL A 35 1.76 4.90 10.18
CA VAL A 35 0.63 5.85 10.12
C VAL A 35 -0.65 5.19 9.63
N GLU A 36 -0.56 4.19 8.76
CA GLU A 36 -1.71 3.47 8.22
C GLU A 36 -1.38 1.99 8.03
N ARG A 37 -2.34 1.11 8.35
CA ARG A 37 -2.27 -0.32 8.10
C ARG A 37 -3.65 -0.90 7.83
N ALA A 38 -3.90 -1.31 6.60
CA ALA A 38 -5.08 -2.09 6.22
C ALA A 38 -4.92 -2.63 4.79
N ASN A 39 -5.92 -3.37 4.30
CA ASN A 39 -6.00 -3.71 2.88
C ASN A 39 -6.24 -2.45 2.02
N PRO A 40 -5.86 -2.48 0.72
CA PRO A 40 -5.96 -1.30 -0.16
C PRO A 40 -7.37 -0.69 -0.23
N ALA A 41 -8.42 -1.53 -0.25
CA ALA A 41 -9.79 -1.05 -0.36
C ALA A 41 -10.25 -0.29 0.90
N ALA A 42 -9.89 -0.78 2.09
CA ALA A 42 -10.18 -0.13 3.35
C ALA A 42 -9.43 1.22 3.47
N LEU A 43 -8.17 1.29 3.05
CA LEU A 43 -7.39 2.53 3.06
C LEU A 43 -7.99 3.61 2.14
N LEU A 44 -8.55 3.22 0.99
CA LEU A 44 -9.28 4.15 0.12
C LEU A 44 -10.52 4.73 0.78
N LEU A 45 -11.25 3.93 1.58
CA LEU A 45 -12.43 4.39 2.32
C LEU A 45 -12.08 5.35 3.46
N GLN A 46 -10.92 5.15 4.09
CA GLN A 46 -10.45 6.01 5.18
C GLN A 46 -10.07 7.42 4.71
N LYS A 47 -9.83 7.62 3.41
CA LYS A 47 -9.44 8.91 2.80
C LYS A 47 -8.22 9.56 3.47
N GLY A 48 -7.31 8.74 3.98
CA GLY A 48 -6.07 9.20 4.61
C GLY A 48 -4.92 9.40 3.63
N LYS A 49 -3.68 9.19 4.09
CA LYS A 49 -2.45 9.36 3.32
C LYS A 49 -2.43 8.47 2.07
N TYR A 50 -2.90 7.22 2.19
CA TYR A 50 -2.87 6.28 1.07
C TYR A 50 -3.77 6.77 -0.06
N TYR A 51 -4.96 7.26 0.32
CA TYR A 51 -5.90 7.87 -0.61
C TYR A 51 -5.33 9.14 -1.24
N ALA A 52 -4.65 10.00 -0.49
CA ALA A 52 -4.03 11.22 -1.01
C ALA A 52 -3.00 10.90 -2.12
N LEU A 53 -2.17 9.88 -1.93
CA LEU A 53 -1.24 9.39 -2.96
C LEU A 53 -1.98 8.78 -4.17
N TYR A 54 -3.14 8.16 -3.94
CA TYR A 54 -3.94 7.53 -4.99
C TYR A 54 -4.59 8.53 -5.95
N ILE A 55 -5.04 9.68 -5.45
CA ILE A 55 -5.71 10.71 -6.26
C ILE A 55 -4.75 11.77 -6.80
N GLN A 56 -3.47 11.71 -6.44
CA GLN A 56 -2.50 12.69 -6.89
C GLN A 56 -2.31 12.56 -8.42
N PRO A 57 -2.48 13.64 -9.19
CA PRO A 57 -2.26 13.59 -10.63
C PRO A 57 -0.80 13.25 -10.92
N VAL A 58 -0.60 12.33 -11.87
CA VAL A 58 0.71 11.92 -12.40
C VAL A 58 1.28 13.03 -13.29
#